data_AF-A0A945KWF0-F1
#
_entry.id   AF-A0A945KWF0-F1
#
_cell.length_a   1.000
_cell.length_b   1.000
_cell.length_c   1.000
_cell.angle_alpha   90.00
_cell.angle_beta   90.00
_cell.angle_gamma   90.00
#
_symmetry.space_group_name_H-M   'P 1'
#
loop_
_entity.id
_entity.type
_entity.pdbx_description
1 polymer ?
#
loop_
_entity_poly.entity_id
_entity_poly.type
_entity_poly.pdbx_seq_one_letter_code
_entity_poly.pdbx_strand_id
1 'polypeptide(L)'
;MKNIPKVTNYIDDDEKQLIEAIERDDYQVGSSALTSDRLQELQAGARAKMNEERAPISLRIPKTDLSRLKTRAMQEGIPYQTLINSILHKSVN
;
A
#
# COMPACT_ATOMS: atom_id res chain seq x y z
N MET A 1 21.09 -24.10 12.55
CA MET A 1 21.48 -22.68 12.44
C MET A 1 20.32 -21.94 11.79
N LYS A 2 19.69 -20.96 12.46
CA LYS A 2 18.56 -20.21 11.89
C LYS A 2 19.12 -19.23 10.86
N ASN A 3 18.82 -19.44 9.58
CA ASN A 3 19.24 -18.55 8.50
C ASN A 3 18.27 -17.36 8.49
N ILE A 4 18.56 -16.33 9.28
CA ILE A 4 17.76 -15.11 9.30
C ILE A 4 18.02 -14.38 7.98
N PRO A 5 16.99 -14.10 7.16
CA PRO A 5 17.18 -13.36 5.91
C PRO A 5 17.69 -11.96 6.24
N LYS A 6 18.80 -11.57 5.61
CA LYS A 6 19.37 -10.22 5.73
C LYS A 6 19.10 -9.44 4.46
N VAL A 7 18.81 -8.15 4.60
CA VAL A 7 18.68 -7.24 3.45
C VAL A 7 20.06 -7.07 2.81
N THR A 8 20.15 -7.28 1.49
CA THR A 8 21.42 -7.22 0.74
C THR A 8 21.46 -6.09 -0.28
N ASN A 9 20.31 -5.52 -0.62
CA ASN A 9 20.18 -4.43 -1.58
C ASN A 9 19.36 -3.30 -0.96
N TYR A 10 19.92 -2.09 -0.97
CA TYR A 10 19.31 -0.88 -0.42
C TYR A 10 18.94 0.06 -1.57
N ILE A 11 17.81 0.75 -1.41
CA ILE A 11 17.25 1.72 -2.34
C ILE A 11 18.06 3.02 -2.27
N ASP A 12 18.47 3.42 -1.07
CA ASP A 12 19.30 4.60 -0.80
C ASP A 12 20.11 4.47 0.51
N ASP A 13 20.95 5.47 0.78
CA ASP A 13 21.79 5.51 1.98
C ASP A 13 20.96 5.69 3.28
N ASP A 14 19.79 6.32 3.20
CA ASP A 14 18.89 6.51 4.34
C ASP A 14 18.28 5.17 4.76
N GLU A 15 17.81 4.37 3.81
CA GLU A 15 17.30 3.02 4.03
C GLU A 15 18.38 2.11 4.62
N LYS A 16 19.60 2.18 4.08
CA LYS A 16 20.72 1.40 4.61
C LYS A 16 20.98 1.70 6.09
N GLN A 17 21.07 2.99 6.45
CA GLN A 17 21.28 3.40 7.84
C GLN A 17 20.14 2.94 8.75
N LEU A 18 18.89 3.04 8.27
CA LEU A 18 17.72 2.61 9.03
C LEU A 18 17.72 1.09 9.27
N ILE A 19 17.98 0.28 8.24
CA ILE A 19 18.03 -1.18 8.36
C ILE A 19 19.16 -1.62 9.28
N GLU A 20 20.37 -1.06 9.11
CA GLU A 20 21.50 -1.36 9.99
C GLU A 20 21.21 -0.98 11.45
N ALA A 21 20.53 0.15 11.69
CA ALA A 21 20.13 0.56 13.04
C ALA A 21 19.11 -0.40 13.68
N ILE A 22 18.19 -0.97 12.90
CA ILE A 22 17.17 -1.92 13.38
C ILE A 22 17.74 -3.34 13.57
N GLU A 23 18.65 -3.78 12.69
CA GLU A 23 19.25 -5.13 12.73
C GLU A 23 20.31 -5.29 13.83
N ARG A 24 20.77 -4.20 14.45
CA ARG A 24 21.69 -4.29 15.59
C ARG A 24 20.97 -4.87 16.82
N ASP A 25 21.67 -5.76 17.53
CA ASP A 25 21.20 -6.38 18.77
C ASP A 25 20.97 -5.36 19.92
N ASP A 26 21.37 -4.11 19.76
CA ASP A 26 21.19 -3.01 20.72
C ASP A 26 19.98 -2.11 20.41
N TYR A 27 19.21 -2.40 19.36
CA TYR A 27 18.05 -1.61 18.99
C TYR A 27 16.98 -1.65 20.09
N GLN A 28 16.84 -0.53 20.81
CA GLN A 28 15.78 -0.35 21.78
C GLN A 28 14.57 0.26 21.09
N VAL A 29 13.52 -0.56 20.90
CA VAL A 29 12.19 -0.05 20.52
C VAL A 29 11.76 1.01 21.54
N GLY A 30 11.66 2.26 21.09
CA GLY A 30 11.15 3.35 21.91
C GLY A 30 9.72 3.10 22.38
N SER A 31 9.28 3.90 23.36
CA SER A 31 7.90 3.86 23.86
C SER A 31 6.92 3.96 22.70
N SER A 32 6.05 2.96 22.55
CA SER A 32 5.04 2.97 21.51
C SER A 32 4.15 4.21 21.66
N ALA A 33 4.10 5.04 20.63
CA ALA A 33 3.15 6.16 20.56
C ALA A 33 1.70 5.68 20.31
N LEU A 34 1.48 4.37 20.11
CA LEU A 34 0.14 3.79 20.05
C LEU A 34 -0.45 3.70 21.46
N THR A 35 -1.17 4.75 21.84
CA THR A 35 -2.15 4.69 22.92
C THR A 35 -3.37 3.87 22.49
N SER A 36 -4.11 3.32 23.45
CA SER A 36 -5.37 2.61 23.19
C SER A 36 -6.36 3.45 22.37
N ASP A 37 -6.44 4.74 22.66
CA ASP A 37 -7.29 5.69 21.94
C ASP A 37 -6.84 5.87 20.48
N ARG A 38 -5.52 6.01 20.25
CA ARG A 38 -4.97 6.14 18.90
C ARG A 38 -5.16 4.87 18.08
N LEU A 39 -5.02 3.70 18.71
CA LEU A 39 -5.33 2.43 18.08
C LEU A 39 -6.79 2.37 17.64
N GLN A 40 -7.72 2.77 18.52
CA GLN A 40 -9.15 2.77 18.24
C GLN A 40 -9.51 3.74 17.11
N GLU A 41 -8.92 4.94 17.09
CA GLU A 41 -9.10 5.92 16.02
C GLU A 41 -8.63 5.38 14.66
N LEU A 42 -7.42 4.80 14.61
CA LEU A 42 -6.87 4.18 13.40
C LEU A 42 -7.76 3.03 12.90
N GLN A 43 -8.24 2.18 13.81
CA GLN A 43 -9.15 1.10 13.48
C GLN A 43 -10.50 1.61 12.98
N ALA A 44 -11.05 2.66 13.58
CA ALA A 44 -12.30 3.27 13.14
C ALA A 44 -12.17 3.89 11.74
N GLY A 45 -11.09 4.62 11.47
CA GLY A 45 -10.80 5.18 10.15
C GLY A 45 -10.61 4.10 9.08
N ALA A 46 -9.88 3.03 9.39
CA ALA A 46 -9.71 1.88 8.50
C ALA A 46 -11.05 1.19 8.19
N ARG A 47 -11.88 0.94 9.21
CA ARG A 47 -13.21 0.34 9.03
C ARG A 47 -14.12 1.22 8.19
N ALA A 48 -14.15 2.53 8.43
CA ALA A 48 -14.96 3.47 7.67
C ALA A 48 -14.58 3.48 6.17
N LYS A 49 -13.27 3.43 5.87
CA LYS A 49 -12.76 3.34 4.49
C LYS A 49 -13.03 1.99 3.83
N MET A 50 -12.93 0.90 4.57
CA MET A 50 -13.17 -0.45 4.04
C MET A 50 -14.65 -0.71 3.75
N ASN A 51 -15.55 -0.13 4.55
CA ASN A 51 -16.98 -0.35 4.47
C ASN A 51 -17.72 0.70 3.62
N GLU A 52 -16.99 1.50 2.85
CA GLU A 52 -17.56 2.49 1.93
C GLU A 52 -18.40 1.76 0.87
N GLU A 53 -19.69 2.11 0.80
CA GLU A 53 -20.63 1.52 -0.15
C GLU A 53 -20.20 1.85 -1.58
N ARG A 54 -20.04 0.82 -2.41
CA ARG A 54 -19.65 0.97 -3.81
C ARG A 54 -20.88 0.91 -4.70
N ALA A 55 -21.13 1.98 -5.45
CA ALA A 55 -22.16 1.99 -6.48
C ALA A 55 -21.61 1.40 -7.80
N PRO A 56 -22.35 0.49 -8.48
CA PRO A 56 -21.97 0.02 -9.80
C PRO A 56 -22.19 1.11 -10.85
N ILE A 57 -21.25 1.25 -11.78
CA ILE A 57 -21.35 2.18 -12.92
C ILE A 57 -21.21 1.41 -14.24
N SER A 58 -22.00 1.81 -15.24
CA SER A 58 -21.87 1.29 -16.61
C SER A 58 -21.14 2.30 -17.47
N LEU A 59 -20.03 1.91 -18.09
CA LEU A 59 -19.18 2.78 -18.89
C LEU A 59 -18.92 2.15 -20.27
N ARG A 60 -19.00 2.95 -21.33
CA ARG A 60 -18.56 2.56 -22.67
C ARG A 60 -17.21 3.19 -22.97
N ILE A 61 -16.21 2.37 -23.27
CA ILE A 61 -14.87 2.80 -23.67
C ILE A 61 -14.44 2.12 -24.98
N PRO A 62 -13.54 2.74 -25.76
CA PRO A 62 -12.94 2.09 -26.92
C PRO A 62 -12.28 0.76 -26.53
N LYS A 63 -12.45 -0.27 -27.38
CA LYS A 63 -11.83 -1.59 -27.14
C LYS A 63 -10.30 -1.51 -27.05
N THR A 64 -9.70 -0.60 -27.80
CA THR A 64 -8.26 -0.32 -27.78
C THR A 64 -7.80 0.14 -26.40
N ASP A 65 -8.56 1.03 -25.78
CA ASP A 65 -8.20 1.61 -24.47
C ASP A 65 -8.44 0.60 -23.35
N LEU A 66 -9.52 -0.19 -23.44
CA LEU A 66 -9.73 -1.32 -22.52
C LEU A 66 -8.56 -2.30 -22.55
N SER A 67 -8.02 -2.61 -23.74
CA SER A 67 -6.86 -3.48 -23.89
C SER A 67 -5.63 -2.88 -23.20
N ARG A 68 -5.35 -1.58 -23.43
CA ARG A 68 -4.23 -0.87 -22.81
C ARG A 68 -4.34 -0.82 -21.29
N LEU A 69 -5.54 -0.56 -20.76
CA LEU A 69 -5.81 -0.59 -19.32
C LEU A 69 -5.53 -1.96 -18.71
N LYS A 70 -5.96 -3.05 -19.37
CA LYS A 70 -5.67 -4.42 -18.92
C LYS A 70 -4.17 -4.70 -18.89
N THR A 71 -3.45 -4.31 -19.93
CA THR A 71 -1.98 -4.47 -19.98
C THR A 71 -1.30 -3.71 -18.86
N ARG A 72 -1.67 -2.45 -18.64
CA ARG A 72 -1.11 -1.64 -17.55
C ARG A 72 -1.40 -2.23 -16.17
N ALA A 73 -2.65 -2.65 -15.94
CA ALA A 73 -3.03 -3.27 -14.68
C ALA A 73 -2.26 -4.58 -14.41
N MET A 74 -2.02 -5.39 -15.44
CA MET A 74 -1.17 -6.58 -15.34
C MET A 74 0.29 -6.24 -14.98
N GLN A 75 0.85 -5.17 -15.54
CA GLN A 75 2.22 -4.72 -15.20
C GLN A 75 2.32 -4.26 -13.74
N GLU A 76 1.27 -3.62 -13.23
CA GLU A 76 1.17 -3.19 -11.83
C GLU A 76 0.74 -4.33 -10.88
N GLY A 77 0.42 -5.52 -11.41
CA GLY A 77 -0.01 -6.67 -10.61
C GLY A 77 -1.40 -6.55 -9.99
N ILE A 78 -2.26 -5.67 -10.52
CA ILE A 78 -3.60 -5.39 -9.99
C ILE A 78 -4.71 -5.70 -11.01
N PRO A 79 -5.95 -5.97 -10.57
CA PRO A 79 -7.09 -6.07 -11.48
C PRO A 79 -7.34 -4.75 -12.23
N TYR A 80 -7.74 -4.82 -13.51
CA TYR A 80 -7.97 -3.62 -14.31
C TYR A 80 -9.11 -2.74 -13.76
N GLN A 81 -10.09 -3.33 -13.07
CA GLN A 81 -11.14 -2.59 -12.38
C GLN A 81 -10.58 -1.78 -11.21
N THR A 82 -9.59 -2.31 -10.48
CA THR A 82 -8.90 -1.60 -9.40
C THR A 82 -8.12 -0.41 -9.95
N LEU A 83 -7.44 -0.58 -11.09
CA LEU A 83 -6.76 0.53 -11.77
C LEU A 83 -7.75 1.62 -12.21
N ILE A 84 -8.88 1.23 -12.81
CA ILE A 84 -9.95 2.17 -13.19
C ILE A 84 -10.45 2.95 -11.97
N ASN A 85 -10.74 2.26 -10.86
CA ASN A 85 -11.18 2.90 -9.63
C ASN A 85 -10.13 3.86 -9.06
N SER A 86 -8.85 3.51 -9.09
CA SER A 86 -7.76 4.38 -8.63
C SER A 86 -7.66 5.66 -9.46
N ILE A 87 -7.77 5.55 -10.80
CA ILE A 87 -7.75 6.72 -11.69
C ILE A 87 -8.96 7.63 -11.42
N LEU A 88 -10.15 7.06 -11.24
CA LEU A 88 -11.35 7.83 -10.92
C LEU A 88 -11.20 8.54 -9.58
N HIS A 89 -10.69 7.85 -8.56
CA HIS A 89 -10.45 8.42 -7.23
C HIS A 89 -9.47 9.61 -7.28
N LYS A 90 -8.36 9.46 -8.01
CA LYS A 90 -7.38 10.52 -8.25
C LYS A 90 -7.94 11.72 -9.04
N SER A 91 -9.00 11.52 -9.81
CA SER A 91 -9.61 12.60 -10.62
C SER A 91 -10.59 13.45 -9.82
N VAL A 92 -11.04 12.97 -8.64
CA VAL A 92 -12.00 13.67 -7.79
C VAL A 92 -11.40 14.15 -6.46
N ASN A 93 -10.30 13.54 -6.00
CA ASN A 93 -9.53 13.89 -4.80
C ASN A 93 -8.09 14.26 -5.16
#